data_AF-A0AAW8CBU6-F1
#
_entry.id   AF-A0AAW8CBU6-F1
#
_cell.length_a   1.000
_cell.length_b   1.000
_cell.length_c   1.000
_cell.angle_alpha   90.00
_cell.angle_beta   90.00
_cell.angle_gamma   90.00
#
_symmetry.space_group_name_H-M   'P 1'
#
loop_
_entity.id
_entity.type
_entity.pdbx_description
1 polymer ?
#
loop_
_entity_poly.entity_id
_entity_poly.type
_entity_poly.pdbx_seq_one_letter_code
_entity_poly.pdbx_strand_id
1 'polypeptide(L)' 'MNITQQLQVSLERRTNLIQIRVSDTEKKQIDDICELMDIRINKLCYEMLKFGLEQYLKENPQLLK' A
#
# COMPACT_ATOMS: atom_id res chain seq x y z
N MET A 1 -32.97 4.33 -24.25
CA MET A 1 -31.64 4.18 -24.88
C MET A 1 -30.77 5.36 -24.48
N ASN A 2 -29.57 5.04 -23.98
CA ASN A 2 -28.31 5.83 -23.86
C ASN A 2 -28.36 7.31 -23.45
N ILE A 3 -27.62 7.66 -22.38
CA ILE A 3 -26.30 8.28 -22.55
C ILE A 3 -25.36 7.68 -21.49
N THR A 4 -24.30 7.07 -22.02
CA THR A 4 -23.09 6.59 -21.40
C THR A 4 -22.39 7.71 -20.63
N GLN A 5 -22.17 7.52 -19.33
CA GLN A 5 -20.98 8.06 -18.66
C GLN A 5 -20.27 6.89 -17.98
N GLN A 6 -19.57 6.10 -18.80
CA GLN A 6 -18.43 5.35 -18.28
C GLN A 6 -17.42 6.40 -17.84
N LEU A 7 -17.30 6.59 -16.52
CA LEU A 7 -16.22 7.36 -15.92
C LEU A 7 -14.90 6.72 -16.33
N GLN A 8 -14.29 7.25 -17.39
CA GLN A 8 -12.91 6.97 -17.77
C GLN A 8 -12.01 7.57 -16.68
N VAL A 9 -11.84 6.83 -15.58
CA VAL A 9 -10.85 7.14 -14.56
C VAL A 9 -9.48 6.85 -15.18
N SER A 10 -8.70 7.92 -15.46
CA SER A 10 -7.33 7.78 -15.96
C SER A 10 -6.56 6.81 -15.07
N LEU A 11 -5.97 5.77 -15.69
CA LEU A 11 -5.24 4.70 -15.00
C LEU A 11 -4.15 5.22 -14.05
N GLU A 12 -3.61 6.40 -14.32
CA GLU A 12 -2.50 7.04 -13.59
C GLU A 12 -2.86 7.54 -12.17
N ARG A 13 -4.14 7.57 -11.78
CA ARG A 13 -4.60 8.16 -10.50
C ARG A 13 -5.42 7.22 -9.62
N ARG A 14 -5.34 5.89 -9.81
CA ARG A 14 -6.04 4.95 -8.94
C ARG A 14 -5.27 4.73 -7.65
N THR A 15 -5.49 5.60 -6.67
CA THR A 15 -5.11 5.33 -5.28
C THR A 15 -6.05 4.25 -4.76
N ASN A 16 -5.62 2.99 -4.80
CA ASN A 16 -6.37 1.90 -4.20
C ASN A 16 -6.23 1.96 -2.68
N LEU A 17 -7.35 1.85 -1.96
CA LEU A 17 -7.35 1.82 -0.50
C LEU A 17 -7.10 0.38 -0.03
N ILE A 18 -6.09 0.21 0.82
CA ILE A 18 -5.78 -1.07 1.48
C ILE A 18 -6.07 -0.90 2.97
N GLN A 19 -6.91 -1.78 3.53
CA GLN A 19 -7.14 -1.85 4.97
C GLN A 19 -6.32 -3.00 5.55
N ILE A 20 -5.51 -2.70 6.57
CA ILE A 20 -4.67 -3.67 7.27
C ILE A 20 -5.16 -3.73 8.72
N ARG A 21 -5.42 -4.94 9.22
CA ARG A 21 -5.71 -5.17 10.64
C ARG A 21 -4.43 -5.58 11.33
N VAL A 22 -4.12 -4.90 12.43
CA VAL A 22 -2.98 -5.16 13.31
C VAL A 22 -3.46 -5.14 14.76
N SER A 23 -2.72 -5.78 15.65
CA SER A 23 -2.93 -5.67 17.09
C SER A 23 -2.56 -4.28 17.63
N ASP A 24 -3.02 -3.96 18.83
CA ASP A 24 -2.68 -2.70 19.50
C ASP A 24 -1.17 -2.56 19.74
N THR A 25 -0.49 -3.67 20.05
CA THR A 25 0.97 -3.70 20.23
C THR A 25 1.70 -3.34 18.94
N GLU A 26 1.32 -3.96 17.82
CA GLU A 26 1.90 -3.66 16.51
C GLU A 26 1.59 -2.23 16.08
N LYS A 27 0.37 -1.75 16.34
CA LYS A 27 -0.01 -0.36 16.04
C LYS A 27 0.86 0.64 16.80
N LYS A 28 1.13 0.38 18.08
CA LYS A 28 2.03 1.21 18.88
C LYS A 28 3.45 1.23 18.32
N GLN A 29 3.99 0.08 17.95
CA GLN A 29 5.32 0.00 17.35
C GLN A 29 5.40 0.80 16.03
N ILE A 30 4.36 0.73 15.19
CA ILE A 30 4.27 1.52 13.97
C ILE A 30 4.26 3.02 14.29
N ASP A 31 3.50 3.45 15.30
CA ASP A 31 3.43 4.86 15.71
C ASP A 31 4.77 5.37 16.24
N ASP A 32 5.44 4.59 17.11
CA ASP A 32 6.76 4.93 17.65
C ASP A 32 7.80 5.11 16.53
N ILE A 33 7.78 4.24 15.50
CA ILE A 33 8.65 4.38 14.32
C ILE A 33 8.31 5.64 13.52
N CYS A 34 7.01 5.93 13.34
CA CYS A 34 6.57 7.13 12.61
C CYS A 34 7.05 8.41 13.29
N GLU A 35 6.99 8.46 14.62
CA GLU A 35 7.47 9.58 15.43
C GLU A 35 8.99 9.74 15.33
N LEU A 36 9.74 8.65 15.50
CA LEU A 36 11.21 8.68 15.43
C LEU A 36 11.75 9.10 14.06
N MET A 37 11.04 8.75 12.99
CA MET A 37 11.46 9.01 11.61
C MET A 37 10.83 10.26 10.99
N ASP A 38 9.98 10.98 11.74
CA ASP A 38 9.17 12.10 11.24
C ASP A 38 8.46 11.78 9.91
N ILE A 39 7.76 10.64 9.89
CA ILE A 39 7.09 10.12 8.69
C ILE A 39 5.63 9.79 8.97
N ARG A 40 4.76 10.07 7.98
CA ARG A 40 3.34 9.70 8.07
C ARG A 40 3.17 8.18 7.98
N ILE A 41 2.29 7.64 8.82
CA ILE A 41 1.97 6.20 8.88
C ILE A 41 1.62 5.59 7.52
N ASN A 42 0.83 6.28 6.70
CA ASN A 42 0.46 5.79 5.37
C ASN A 42 1.66 5.64 4.44
N LYS A 43 2.64 6.54 4.53
CA LYS A 43 3.88 6.48 3.75
C LYS A 43 4.74 5.33 4.25
N LEU A 44 4.91 5.18 5.57
CA LEU A 44 5.67 4.06 6.15
C LEU A 44 5.07 2.71 5.74
N CYS A 45 3.76 2.52 5.93
CA CYS A 45 3.09 1.27 5.57
C CYS A 45 3.18 0.97 4.06
N TYR A 46 3.09 1.99 3.20
CA TYR A 46 3.26 1.82 1.76
C TYR A 46 4.69 1.38 1.40
N GLU A 47 5.72 2.02 1.94
CA GLU A 47 7.12 1.66 1.68
C GLU A 47 7.44 0.24 2.18
N MET A 48 6.92 -0.13 3.36
CA MET A 48 7.08 -1.49 3.90
C MET A 48 6.38 -2.54 3.05
N LEU A 49 5.15 -2.28 2.61
CA LEU A 49 4.42 -3.18 1.71
C LEU A 49 5.15 -3.34 0.37
N LYS A 50 5.63 -2.23 -0.20
CA LYS A 50 6.39 -2.23 -1.45
C LYS A 50 7.67 -3.03 -1.31
N PHE A 51 8.44 -2.80 -0.26
CA PHE A 51 9.66 -3.55 0.03
C PHE A 51 9.38 -5.05 0.16
N GLY A 52 8.37 -5.43 0.96
CA GLY A 52 7.97 -6.83 1.13
C GLY A 52 7.58 -7.49 -0.19
N LEU A 53 6.81 -6.80 -1.03
CA LEU A 53 6.43 -7.28 -2.35
C LEU A 53 7.65 -7.48 -3.26
N GLU A 54 8.59 -6.53 -3.26
CA GLU A 54 9.83 -6.63 -4.04
C GLU A 54 10.69 -7.83 -3.60
N GLN A 55 10.83 -8.07 -2.29
CA GLN A 55 11.55 -9.24 -1.80
C GLN A 55 10.84 -10.53 -2.17
N TYR A 56 9.51 -10.59 -1.99
CA TYR A 56 8.72 -11.76 -2.34
C TYR A 56 8.81 -12.12 -3.83
N LEU A 57 8.79 -11.12 -4.71
CA LEU A 57 8.95 -11.32 -6.16
C LEU A 57 10.38 -11.74 -6.54
N LYS A 58 11.40 -11.26 -5.82
CA LYS A 58 12.79 -11.73 -6.01
C LYS A 58 12.95 -13.20 -5.64
N GLU A 59 12.28 -13.65 -4.59
CA GLU A 59 12.27 -15.05 -4.15
C GLU A 59 11.41 -15.94 -5.05
N ASN A 60 10.42 -15.37 -5.75
CA ASN A 60 9.46 -16.08 -6.58
C ASN A 60 9.38 -15.50 -8.01
N PRO A 61 10.50 -15.51 -8.78
CA PRO A 61 10.55 -14.88 -10.10
C PRO A 61 9.53 -15.48 -11.09
N GLN A 62 9.08 -16.71 -10.89
CA GLN A 62 8.02 -17.36 -11.68
C GLN A 62 6.66 -16.66 -11.63
N LEU A 63 6.43 -15.77 -10.65
CA LEU A 63 5.19 -15.01 -10.51
C LEU A 63 5.18 -13.74 -11.38
N LEU A 64 6.34 -13.34 -11.91
CA LEU A 64 6.46 -12.27 -12.89
C LEU A 64 6.10 -12.84 -14.27
N LYS A 65 4.85 -12.62 -14.70
CA LYS A 65 4.35 -13.02 -16.03
C LYS A 65 4.92 -12.16 -17.14
#